data_AF-A0A967M1L8-F1
#
_entry.id   AF-A0A967M1L8-F1
#
_cell.length_a   1.000
_cell.length_b   1.000
_cell.length_c   1.000
_cell.angle_alpha   90.00
_cell.angle_beta   90.00
_cell.angle_gamma   90.00
#
_symmetry.space_group_name_H-M   'P 1'
#
loop_
_entity.id
_entity.type
_entity.pdbx_description
1 polymer ?
#
loop_
_entity_poly.entity_id
_entity_poly.type
_entity_poly.pdbx_seq_one_letter_code
_entity_poly.pdbx_strand_id
1 'polypeptide(L)'
;MTIRRGDLLEAIRAAVSFPGIFTPVDFAGRFLIDGGVTNPVPVDVVRDLGAEVTIGVCTIPKVDKRRAETFLPPQEEPPKRTRFKEWLTPLGLEEKFRDLWPLGNGKEESERRPPNIFRIFAQSVVIMENQISDLRLQQNQIDVLLRPPLGNMTLLEFNKSKEAIRSGEQTARDHLKELRALAGLD
;
A
#
# COMPACT_ATOMS: atom_id res chain seq x y z
N MET A 1 5.99 -11.59 -9.79
CA MET A 1 6.27 -13.02 -9.52
C MET A 1 5.08 -13.59 -8.78
N THR A 2 4.67 -14.83 -9.08
CA THR A 2 3.57 -15.51 -8.38
C THR A 2 4.13 -16.70 -7.63
N ILE A 3 3.88 -16.77 -6.32
CA ILE A 3 4.27 -17.92 -5.50
C ILE A 3 3.13 -18.94 -5.53
N ARG A 4 3.41 -20.15 -6.02
CA ARG A 4 2.40 -21.23 -6.15
C ARG A 4 2.68 -22.45 -5.27
N ARG A 5 3.87 -22.53 -4.67
CA ARG A 5 4.36 -23.66 -3.86
C ARG A 5 5.34 -23.13 -2.82
N GLY A 6 5.55 -23.89 -1.75
CA GLY A 6 6.44 -23.54 -0.63
C GLY A 6 5.67 -23.34 0.67
N ASP A 7 6.33 -22.73 1.65
CA ASP A 7 5.71 -22.40 2.92
C ASP A 7 4.73 -21.22 2.77
N LEU A 8 3.52 -21.40 3.30
CA LEU A 8 2.45 -20.40 3.17
C LEU A 8 2.75 -19.14 4.00
N LEU A 9 3.34 -19.27 5.19
CA LEU A 9 3.63 -18.13 6.04
C LEU A 9 4.74 -17.27 5.42
N GLU A 10 5.76 -17.90 4.86
CA GLU A 10 6.84 -17.24 4.13
C GLU A 10 6.30 -16.52 2.88
N ALA A 11 5.41 -17.16 2.12
CA ALA A 11 4.77 -16.57 0.96
C ALA A 11 3.90 -15.35 1.32
N ILE A 12 3.09 -15.44 2.39
CA ILE A 12 2.31 -14.31 2.90
C ILE A 12 3.25 -13.20 3.40
N ARG A 13 4.31 -13.55 4.14
CA ARG A 13 5.29 -12.60 4.65
C ARG A 13 5.95 -11.83 3.51
N ALA A 14 6.33 -12.51 2.43
CA ALA A 14 6.85 -11.88 1.22
C ALA A 14 5.80 -10.97 0.57
N ALA A 15 4.55 -11.43 0.45
CA ALA A 15 3.47 -10.68 -0.18
C ALA A 15 3.14 -9.35 0.53
N VAL A 16 3.32 -9.28 1.86
CA VAL A 16 3.05 -8.07 2.67
C VAL A 16 4.31 -7.30 3.07
N SER A 17 5.46 -7.57 2.44
CA SER A 17 6.75 -6.92 2.76
C SER A 17 6.84 -5.53 2.12
N PHE A 18 6.01 -4.60 2.61
CA PHE A 18 5.94 -3.23 2.11
C PHE A 18 7.28 -2.48 2.32
N PRO A 19 7.89 -1.95 1.23
CA PRO A 19 9.17 -1.26 1.32
C PRO A 19 9.17 -0.11 2.34
N GLY A 20 10.17 -0.08 3.20
CA GLY A 20 10.33 0.94 4.26
C GLY A 20 9.55 0.67 5.55
N ILE A 21 8.70 -0.35 5.60
CA ILE A 21 8.02 -0.81 6.82
C ILE A 21 8.53 -2.19 7.22
N PHE A 22 8.76 -3.07 6.24
CA PHE A 22 9.24 -4.41 6.46
C PHE A 22 10.48 -4.71 5.62
N THR A 23 11.41 -5.47 6.20
CA THR A 23 12.57 -6.00 5.49
C THR A 23 12.13 -6.95 4.36
N PRO A 24 12.76 -6.90 3.17
CA PRO A 24 12.53 -7.87 2.12
C PRO A 24 12.72 -9.31 2.60
N VAL A 25 11.94 -10.23 2.05
CA VAL A 25 11.98 -11.65 2.41
C VAL A 25 12.83 -12.40 1.39
N ASP A 26 13.84 -13.14 1.83
CA ASP A 26 14.52 -14.10 0.96
C ASP A 26 13.60 -15.30 0.75
N PHE A 27 13.09 -15.44 -0.47
CA PHE A 27 12.25 -16.55 -0.89
C PHE A 27 12.84 -17.22 -2.12
N ALA A 28 13.31 -18.47 -1.96
CA ALA A 28 13.96 -19.24 -3.01
C ALA A 28 15.14 -18.50 -3.69
N GLY A 29 16.01 -17.88 -2.88
CA GLY A 29 17.23 -17.19 -3.33
C GLY A 29 16.97 -15.83 -3.97
N ARG A 30 15.82 -15.21 -3.67
CA ARG A 30 15.41 -13.90 -4.20
C ARG A 30 14.81 -13.07 -3.08
N PHE A 31 15.26 -11.83 -2.95
CA PHE A 31 14.61 -10.88 -2.06
C PHE A 31 13.33 -10.35 -2.68
N LEU A 32 12.21 -10.60 -1.99
CA LEU A 32 10.87 -10.19 -2.40
C LEU A 32 10.36 -9.04 -1.53
N ILE A 33 9.60 -8.16 -2.17
CA ILE A 33 8.83 -7.07 -1.56
C ILE A 33 7.36 -7.25 -1.90
N ASP A 34 6.51 -6.42 -1.29
CA ASP A 34 5.06 -6.42 -1.49
C ASP A 34 4.66 -6.45 -2.98
N GLY A 35 3.70 -7.32 -3.31
CA GLY A 35 3.23 -7.49 -4.68
C GLY A 35 2.39 -6.33 -5.22
N GLY A 36 1.76 -5.55 -4.33
CA GLY A 36 0.93 -4.38 -4.63
C GLY A 36 1.67 -3.33 -5.44
N VAL A 37 2.99 -3.20 -5.25
CA VAL A 37 3.84 -2.27 -6.01
C VAL A 37 3.98 -2.64 -7.50
N THR A 38 3.60 -3.86 -7.90
CA THR A 38 3.76 -4.36 -9.29
C THR A 38 2.47 -4.88 -9.91
N ASN A 39 1.61 -5.50 -9.12
CA ASN A 39 0.33 -6.06 -9.55
C ASN A 39 -0.78 -5.81 -8.52
N PRO A 40 -1.16 -4.53 -8.32
CA PRO A 40 -2.26 -4.16 -7.46
C PRO A 40 -3.59 -4.61 -8.09
N VAL A 41 -4.21 -5.64 -7.49
CA VAL A 41 -5.33 -6.44 -7.99
C VAL A 41 -4.91 -7.41 -9.12
N PRO A 42 -4.43 -8.62 -8.79
CA PRO A 42 -3.82 -9.56 -9.74
C PRO A 42 -4.85 -10.37 -10.54
N VAL A 43 -5.66 -9.70 -11.36
CA VAL A 43 -6.71 -10.32 -12.19
C VAL A 43 -6.12 -11.32 -13.20
N ASP A 44 -4.98 -10.97 -13.81
CA ASP A 44 -4.21 -11.83 -14.70
C ASP A 44 -3.87 -13.18 -14.04
N VAL A 45 -3.41 -13.14 -12.79
CA VAL A 45 -3.02 -14.36 -12.06
C VAL A 45 -4.21 -15.28 -11.82
N VAL A 46 -5.37 -14.75 -11.43
CA VAL A 46 -6.55 -15.59 -11.18
C VAL A 46 -7.17 -16.12 -12.47
N ARG A 47 -7.12 -15.36 -13.56
CA ARG A 47 -7.50 -15.83 -14.90
C ARG A 47 -6.60 -16.99 -15.36
N ASP A 48 -5.29 -16.87 -15.16
CA ASP A 48 -4.33 -17.95 -15.44
C ASP A 48 -4.56 -19.21 -14.58
N LEU A 49 -5.24 -19.07 -13.43
CA LEU A 49 -5.66 -20.19 -12.60
C LEU A 49 -6.99 -20.82 -13.05
N GLY A 50 -7.62 -20.29 -14.11
CA GLY A 50 -8.86 -20.80 -14.69
C GLY A 50 -10.12 -20.09 -14.23
N ALA A 51 -10.02 -18.89 -13.63
CA ALA A 51 -11.21 -18.14 -13.23
C ALA A 51 -12.02 -17.66 -14.47
N GLU A 52 -13.25 -18.15 -14.60
CA GLU A 52 -14.21 -17.69 -15.63
C GLU A 52 -14.86 -16.36 -15.24
N VAL A 53 -15.06 -16.15 -13.94
CA VAL A 53 -15.62 -14.93 -13.37
C VAL A 53 -14.66 -14.36 -12.34
N THR A 54 -14.49 -13.04 -12.34
CA THR A 54 -13.55 -12.30 -11.50
C THR A 54 -14.23 -11.16 -10.76
N ILE A 55 -14.10 -11.19 -9.44
CA ILE A 55 -14.54 -10.12 -8.54
C ILE A 55 -13.28 -9.54 -7.91
N GLY A 56 -12.92 -8.31 -8.26
CA GLY A 56 -11.79 -7.61 -7.67
C GLY A 56 -12.21 -6.70 -6.55
N VAL A 57 -11.32 -6.56 -5.56
CA VAL A 57 -11.45 -5.56 -4.52
C VAL A 57 -10.19 -4.71 -4.53
N CYS A 58 -10.35 -3.42 -4.80
CA CYS A 58 -9.27 -2.45 -4.84
C CYS A 58 -9.42 -1.46 -3.68
N THR A 59 -8.55 -1.56 -2.69
CA THR A 59 -8.51 -0.65 -1.52
C THR A 59 -7.58 0.53 -1.72
N ILE A 60 -6.80 0.57 -2.81
CA ILE A 60 -5.91 1.69 -3.13
C ILE A 60 -6.77 2.92 -3.44
N PRO A 61 -6.62 4.03 -2.70
CA PRO A 61 -7.39 5.23 -2.94
C PRO A 61 -7.05 5.80 -4.33
N LYS A 62 -8.08 6.26 -5.05
CA LYS A 62 -7.87 6.99 -6.31
C LYS A 62 -7.18 8.31 -6.01
N VAL A 63 -6.00 8.52 -6.61
CA VAL A 63 -5.31 9.80 -6.55
C VAL A 63 -5.99 10.73 -7.55
N ASP A 64 -6.82 11.66 -7.08
CA ASP A 64 -7.45 12.66 -7.97
C ASP A 64 -6.39 13.67 -8.43
N LYS A 65 -6.16 13.72 -9.75
CA LYS A 65 -5.20 14.63 -10.41
C LYS A 65 -5.50 16.11 -10.14
N ARG A 66 -6.71 16.46 -9.70
CA ARG A 66 -7.10 17.85 -9.38
C ARG A 66 -6.67 18.34 -8.00
N ARG A 67 -6.26 17.46 -7.09
CA ARG A 67 -5.53 17.88 -5.88
C ARG A 67 -4.05 17.97 -6.20
N ALA A 68 -3.67 19.11 -6.78
CA ALA A 68 -2.28 19.51 -6.99
C ALA A 68 -1.51 19.77 -5.67
N GLU A 69 -2.14 19.56 -4.53
CA GLU A 69 -1.47 19.59 -3.23
C GLU A 69 -1.55 18.18 -2.64
N THR A 70 -0.41 17.50 -2.76
CA THR A 70 0.22 16.69 -1.71
C THR A 70 -0.52 16.76 -0.37
N PHE A 71 -0.65 15.64 0.33
CA PHE A 71 -1.02 15.58 1.77
C PHE A 71 -0.04 16.36 2.70
N LEU A 72 0.66 17.38 2.21
CA LEU A 72 1.50 18.28 2.97
C LEU A 72 0.66 19.50 3.39
N PRO A 73 0.49 19.76 4.70
CA PRO A 73 0.08 21.09 5.15
C PRO A 73 1.17 22.13 4.79
N PRO A 74 0.84 23.44 4.77
CA PRO A 74 1.70 24.50 4.24
C PRO A 74 3.06 24.57 4.96
N GLN A 75 4.12 24.79 4.18
CA GLN A 75 5.49 24.98 4.67
C GLN A 75 5.84 26.46 4.78
N GLU A 76 6.49 26.86 5.87
CA GLU A 76 7.14 28.16 6.02
C GLU A 76 8.52 27.99 6.69
N GLU A 77 9.54 28.39 5.92
CA GLU A 77 10.97 28.70 6.12
C GLU A 77 11.96 27.73 6.84
N PRO A 78 13.23 27.64 6.37
CA PRO A 78 14.17 26.55 6.72
C PRO A 78 15.11 26.88 7.89
N PRO A 79 15.60 25.89 8.69
CA PRO A 79 16.65 26.12 9.67
C PRO A 79 18.07 25.83 9.15
N LYS A 80 19.04 26.51 9.77
CA LYS A 80 20.44 26.70 9.35
C LYS A 80 21.32 25.44 9.37
N ARG A 81 22.23 25.39 8.38
CA ARG A 81 23.32 24.41 8.12
C ARG A 81 23.96 23.79 9.36
N THR A 82 24.09 22.46 9.38
CA THR A 82 25.18 21.76 10.07
C THR A 82 25.58 20.45 9.35
N ARG A 83 26.90 20.21 9.36
CA ARG A 83 27.80 19.27 8.64
C ARG A 83 27.23 18.03 7.92
N PHE A 84 27.47 18.00 6.60
CA PHE A 84 27.06 17.01 5.59
C PHE A 84 27.96 15.75 5.48
N LYS A 85 28.96 15.53 6.35
CA LYS A 85 30.02 14.52 6.10
C LYS A 85 29.92 13.19 6.85
N GLU A 86 28.95 13.01 7.75
CA GLU A 86 28.84 11.77 8.56
C GLU A 86 27.84 10.73 8.00
N TRP A 87 26.99 11.11 7.03
CA TRP A 87 25.90 10.26 6.50
C TRP A 87 26.29 9.28 5.38
N LEU A 88 27.54 9.29 4.92
CA LEU A 88 27.98 8.51 3.73
C LEU A 88 28.65 7.17 4.07
N THR A 89 28.69 6.76 5.35
CA THR A 89 29.27 5.47 5.74
C THR A 89 28.19 4.39 5.86
N PRO A 90 28.41 3.18 5.30
CA PRO A 90 27.43 2.09 5.38
C PRO A 90 27.03 1.70 6.81
N LEU A 91 27.91 1.88 7.79
CA LEU A 91 27.66 1.59 9.20
C LEU A 91 26.74 2.61 9.91
N GLY A 92 26.72 3.88 9.48
CA GLY A 92 25.91 4.92 10.12
C GLY A 92 24.41 4.83 9.78
N LEU A 93 24.05 4.10 8.72
CA LEU A 93 22.67 3.86 8.32
C LEU A 93 22.02 2.77 9.20
N GLU A 94 22.76 1.72 9.53
CA GLU A 94 22.28 0.59 10.36
C GLU A 94 22.10 0.98 11.83
N GLU A 95 23.02 1.76 12.41
CA GLU A 95 22.89 2.23 13.80
C GLU A 95 21.65 3.11 13.99
N LYS A 96 21.37 4.01 13.04
CA LYS A 96 20.19 4.88 13.11
C LYS A 96 18.88 4.14 12.79
N PHE A 97 18.89 3.11 11.95
CA PHE A 97 17.70 2.30 11.67
C PHE A 97 17.18 1.58 12.93
N ARG A 98 18.09 1.17 13.82
CA ARG A 98 17.77 0.56 15.11
C ARG A 98 17.25 1.61 16.13
N ASP A 99 17.78 2.83 16.11
CA ASP A 99 17.30 3.94 16.95
C ASP A 99 15.98 4.55 16.45
N LEU A 100 15.63 4.35 15.18
CA LEU A 100 14.40 4.80 14.54
C LEU A 100 13.16 3.97 14.91
N TRP A 101 13.31 2.93 15.74
CA TRP A 101 12.21 2.16 16.32
C TRP A 101 12.05 2.44 17.83
N PRO A 102 11.21 3.40 18.25
CA PRO A 102 10.86 3.57 19.64
C PRO A 102 9.60 2.79 20.00
N LEU A 103 9.76 1.80 20.88
CA LEU A 103 8.71 1.36 21.78
C LEU A 103 8.26 2.56 22.65
N GLY A 104 7.00 2.98 22.49
CA GLY A 104 6.18 3.54 23.58
C GLY A 104 6.44 4.97 24.08
N ASN A 105 5.32 5.70 24.19
CA ASN A 105 4.99 6.83 25.07
C ASN A 105 5.54 8.23 24.77
N GLY A 106 4.58 9.14 24.49
CA GLY A 106 4.58 10.46 25.12
C GLY A 106 4.46 11.67 24.19
N LYS A 107 3.21 12.17 24.08
CA LYS A 107 2.76 13.58 24.02
C LYS A 107 3.10 14.45 22.80
N GLU A 108 2.04 15.16 22.40
CA GLU A 108 1.95 16.25 21.42
C GLU A 108 2.88 17.42 21.76
N GLU A 109 3.52 18.02 20.74
CA GLU A 109 3.34 19.43 20.39
C GLU A 109 4.08 19.78 19.09
N SER A 110 3.52 20.75 18.38
CA SER A 110 3.75 21.10 16.98
C SER A 110 5.14 21.66 16.68
N GLU A 111 5.84 21.11 15.69
CA GLU A 111 6.97 21.78 15.02
C GLU A 111 7.15 21.27 13.58
N ARG A 112 7.22 22.22 12.63
CA ARG A 112 7.30 22.04 11.17
C ARG A 112 8.55 21.24 10.76
N ARG A 113 8.40 19.94 10.47
CA ARG A 113 9.47 19.08 9.96
C ARG A 113 9.35 18.92 8.42
N PRO A 114 10.46 18.96 7.65
CA PRO A 114 10.41 18.55 6.24
C PRO A 114 9.83 17.13 6.16
N PRO A 115 9.04 16.81 5.13
CA PRO A 115 8.49 15.47 5.00
C PRO A 115 9.64 14.49 5.11
N ASN A 116 9.51 13.60 6.08
CA ASN A 116 10.50 12.56 6.31
C ASN A 116 10.77 11.87 4.96
N ILE A 117 12.02 11.59 4.61
CA ILE A 117 12.36 10.97 3.31
C ILE A 117 11.53 9.70 3.07
N PHE A 118 11.22 8.99 4.16
CA PHE A 118 10.29 7.86 4.21
C PHE A 118 8.87 8.19 3.75
N ARG A 119 8.36 9.39 4.08
CA ARG A 119 7.04 9.86 3.68
C ARG A 119 6.96 10.16 2.18
N ILE A 120 7.99 10.82 1.61
CA ILE A 120 8.07 11.08 0.17
C ILE A 120 8.16 9.76 -0.59
N PHE A 121 8.99 8.84 -0.09
CA PHE A 121 9.14 7.52 -0.66
C PHE A 121 7.82 6.73 -0.63
N ALA A 122 7.18 6.60 0.53
CA ALA A 122 5.90 5.90 0.67
C ALA A 122 4.81 6.51 -0.21
N GLN A 123 4.75 7.84 -0.32
CA GLN A 123 3.82 8.51 -1.21
C GLN A 123 4.09 8.18 -2.68
N SER A 124 5.36 8.13 -3.07
CA SER A 124 5.75 7.75 -4.44
C SER A 124 5.30 6.32 -4.76
N VAL A 125 5.44 5.39 -3.80
CA VAL A 125 4.94 4.01 -3.93
C VAL A 125 3.43 4.00 -4.16
N VAL A 126 2.64 4.69 -3.32
CA VAL A 126 1.17 4.76 -3.48
C VAL A 126 0.75 5.35 -4.83
N ILE A 127 1.47 6.38 -5.31
CA ILE A 127 1.20 6.96 -6.64
C ILE A 127 1.48 5.95 -7.74
N MET A 128 2.63 5.25 -7.68
CA MET A 128 2.98 4.21 -8.65
C MET A 128 1.96 3.06 -8.62
N GLU A 129 1.58 2.59 -7.44
CA GLU A 129 0.53 1.58 -7.27
C GLU A 129 -0.79 2.01 -7.91
N ASN A 130 -1.20 3.26 -7.73
CA ASN A 130 -2.43 3.78 -8.33
C ASN A 130 -2.34 3.78 -9.87
N GLN A 131 -1.22 4.23 -10.44
CA GLN A 131 -1.00 4.22 -11.89
C GLN A 131 -0.98 2.80 -12.45
N ILE A 132 -0.25 1.88 -11.80
CA ILE A 132 -0.17 0.48 -12.22
C ILE A 132 -1.55 -0.17 -12.11
N SER A 133 -2.29 0.10 -11.03
CA SER A 133 -3.65 -0.42 -10.84
C SER A 133 -4.57 0.03 -11.95
N ASP A 134 -4.59 1.32 -12.26
CA ASP A 134 -5.44 1.84 -13.33
C ASP A 134 -5.05 1.28 -14.71
N LEU A 135 -3.76 1.13 -15.01
CA LEU A 135 -3.31 0.50 -16.26
C LEU A 135 -3.70 -0.98 -16.34
N ARG A 136 -3.52 -1.74 -15.26
CA ARG A 136 -3.85 -3.17 -15.22
C ARG A 136 -5.35 -3.41 -15.28
N LEU A 137 -6.15 -2.57 -14.63
CA LEU A 137 -7.62 -2.65 -14.69
C LEU A 137 -8.17 -2.26 -16.07
N GLN A 138 -7.43 -1.47 -16.86
CA GLN A 138 -7.76 -1.21 -18.27
C GLN A 138 -7.40 -2.39 -19.18
N GLN A 139 -6.29 -3.08 -18.89
CA GLN A 139 -5.79 -4.18 -19.70
C GLN A 139 -6.51 -5.51 -19.42
N ASN A 140 -6.85 -5.77 -18.15
CA ASN A 140 -7.49 -7.00 -17.71
C ASN A 140 -8.99 -6.77 -17.51
N GLN A 141 -9.83 -7.49 -18.26
CA GLN A 141 -11.28 -7.46 -18.05
C GLN A 141 -11.63 -8.11 -16.71
N ILE A 142 -11.97 -7.25 -15.76
CA ILE A 142 -12.56 -7.63 -14.49
C ILE A 142 -14.08 -7.52 -14.59
N ASP A 143 -14.79 -8.56 -14.16
CA ASP A 143 -16.25 -8.61 -14.35
C ASP A 143 -16.95 -7.66 -13.37
N VAL A 144 -16.52 -7.67 -12.10
CA VAL A 144 -16.96 -6.70 -11.08
C VAL A 144 -15.75 -6.20 -10.29
N LEU A 145 -15.66 -4.87 -10.14
CA LEU A 145 -14.62 -4.22 -9.34
C LEU A 145 -15.25 -3.44 -8.19
N LEU A 146 -14.99 -3.89 -6.95
CA LEU A 146 -15.38 -3.20 -5.74
C LEU A 146 -14.27 -2.24 -5.30
N ARG A 147 -14.62 -0.98 -5.08
CA ARG A 147 -13.72 0.07 -4.57
C ARG A 147 -14.33 0.73 -3.34
N PRO A 148 -14.12 0.18 -2.13
CA PRO A 148 -14.71 0.74 -0.93
C PRO A 148 -14.13 2.12 -0.61
N PRO A 149 -14.94 3.10 -0.23
CA PRO A 149 -14.46 4.42 0.17
C PRO A 149 -13.78 4.31 1.55
N LEU A 150 -12.46 4.45 1.57
CA LEU A 150 -11.65 4.42 2.81
C LEU A 150 -11.29 5.82 3.33
N GLY A 151 -11.86 6.88 2.76
CA GLY A 151 -11.65 8.26 3.19
C GLY A 151 -10.17 8.66 3.17
N ASN A 152 -9.67 9.20 4.29
CA ASN A 152 -8.27 9.59 4.48
C ASN A 152 -7.50 8.56 5.33
N MET A 153 -7.92 7.28 5.35
CA MET A 153 -7.20 6.24 6.07
C MET A 153 -5.79 6.07 5.51
N THR A 154 -4.80 6.00 6.40
CA THR A 154 -3.41 5.70 6.03
C THR A 154 -3.06 4.24 6.30
N LEU A 155 -1.97 3.76 5.70
CA LEU A 155 -1.51 2.38 5.77
C LEU A 155 -1.33 1.84 7.21
N LEU A 156 -0.97 2.70 8.16
CA LEU A 156 -0.65 2.32 9.54
C LEU A 156 -1.76 2.67 10.56
N GLU A 157 -2.94 3.11 10.11
CA GLU A 157 -4.07 3.46 10.99
C GLU A 157 -4.92 2.23 11.39
N PHE A 158 -4.31 1.30 12.13
CA PHE A 158 -4.97 0.06 12.58
C PHE A 158 -6.18 0.29 13.50
N ASN A 159 -6.28 1.47 14.14
CA ASN A 159 -7.41 1.85 15.00
C ASN A 159 -8.72 2.05 14.23
N LYS A 160 -8.66 2.29 12.90
CA LYS A 160 -9.85 2.49 12.05
C LYS A 160 -10.35 1.21 11.38
N SER A 161 -9.85 0.04 11.79
CA SER A 161 -10.23 -1.27 11.22
C SER A 161 -11.75 -1.50 11.14
N LYS A 162 -12.50 -1.15 12.19
CA LYS A 162 -13.98 -1.27 12.19
C LYS A 162 -14.68 -0.39 11.16
N GLU A 163 -14.10 0.76 10.83
CA GLU A 163 -14.63 1.66 9.80
C GLU A 163 -14.33 1.10 8.41
N ALA A 164 -13.10 0.62 8.18
CA ALA A 164 -12.71 -0.02 6.93
C ALA A 164 -13.55 -1.25 6.62
N ILE A 165 -13.80 -2.13 7.61
CA ILE A 165 -14.65 -3.32 7.47
C ILE A 165 -16.07 -2.92 7.07
N ARG A 166 -16.69 -1.95 7.79
CA ARG A 166 -18.03 -1.48 7.47
C ARG A 166 -18.13 -0.87 6.07
N SER A 167 -17.11 -0.12 5.65
CA SER A 167 -17.05 0.43 4.29
C SER A 167 -16.99 -0.68 3.23
N GLY A 168 -16.17 -1.71 3.47
CA GLY A 168 -16.09 -2.90 2.62
C GLY A 168 -17.42 -3.65 2.53
N GLU A 169 -18.06 -3.91 3.68
CA GLU A 169 -19.36 -4.58 3.74
C GLU A 169 -20.45 -3.81 3.01
N GLN A 170 -20.53 -2.49 3.23
CA GLN A 170 -21.52 -1.65 2.55
C GLN A 170 -21.30 -1.67 1.03
N THR A 171 -20.06 -1.54 0.58
CA THR A 171 -19.72 -1.59 -0.84
C THR A 171 -20.12 -2.92 -1.47
N ALA A 172 -19.88 -4.04 -0.79
CA ALA A 172 -20.32 -5.35 -1.26
C ALA A 172 -21.85 -5.48 -1.30
N ARG A 173 -22.57 -4.92 -0.31
CA ARG A 173 -24.05 -4.90 -0.27
C ARG A 173 -24.64 -4.08 -1.41
N ASP A 174 -24.04 -2.94 -1.73
CA ASP A 174 -24.51 -2.06 -2.81
C ASP A 174 -24.41 -2.75 -4.18
N HIS A 175 -23.41 -3.62 -4.37
CA HIS A 175 -23.22 -4.40 -5.60
C HIS A 175 -23.87 -5.80 -5.54
N LEU A 176 -24.70 -6.09 -4.53
CA LEU A 176 -25.26 -7.43 -4.32
C LEU A 176 -26.07 -7.93 -5.53
N LYS A 177 -26.75 -7.03 -6.25
CA LYS A 177 -27.49 -7.37 -7.48
C LYS A 177 -26.57 -7.89 -8.57
N GLU A 178 -25.48 -7.18 -8.85
CA GLU A 178 -24.48 -7.56 -9.86
C GLU A 178 -23.78 -8.87 -9.47
N LEU A 179 -23.43 -9.00 -8.18
CA LEU A 179 -22.79 -10.20 -7.65
C LEU A 179 -23.70 -11.44 -7.72
N ARG A 180 -25.01 -11.27 -7.50
CA ARG A 180 -26.00 -12.37 -7.64
C ARG A 180 -26.18 -12.80 -9.09
N ALA A 181 -26.27 -11.84 -10.00
CA ALA A 181 -26.35 -12.12 -11.43
C ALA A 181 -25.13 -12.90 -11.93
N LEU A 182 -23.93 -12.53 -11.48
CA LEU A 182 -22.69 -13.26 -11.80
C LEU A 182 -22.65 -14.69 -11.23
N ALA A 183 -23.24 -14.90 -10.06
CA ALA A 183 -23.31 -16.22 -9.43
C ALA A 183 -24.42 -17.12 -10.00
N GLY A 184 -25.26 -16.60 -10.91
CA GLY A 184 -26.43 -17.32 -11.44
C GLY A 184 -27.50 -17.57 -10.37
N LEU A 185 -27.59 -16.69 -9.36
CA LEU A 185 -28.47 -16.81 -8.20
C LEU A 185 -29.73 -15.92 -8.28
N ASP A 186 -30.11 -15.51 -9.50
CA ASP A 186 -31.31 -14.71 -9.78
C ASP A 186 -32.61 -15.52 -9.67
#